data_AF-A0A377DS47-F1
#
_entry.id   AF-A0A377DS47-F1
#
_cell.length_a   1.000
_cell.length_b   1.000
_cell.length_c   1.000
_cell.angle_alpha   90.00
_cell.angle_beta   90.00
_cell.angle_gamma   90.00
#
_symmetry.space_group_name_H-M   'P 1'
#
loop_
_entity.id
_entity.type
_entity.pdbx_description
1 polymer ?
#
loop_
_entity_poly.entity_id
_entity_poly.type
_entity_poly.pdbx_seq_one_letter_code
_entity_poly.pdbx_strand_id
1 'polypeptide(L)'
;MSVTIQGNTSTVISNNSAPEGTSEIAKITRQIQVLTEKLGKISSEEGMTTQQKKEMAALVQKQIESLWAQLEQLLRQQAEKKE
;
A
#
# COMPACT_ATOMS: atom_id res chain seq x y z
N MET A 1 -36.76 -4.27 0.79
CA MET A 1 -36.64 -2.82 0.51
C MET A 1 -35.31 -2.60 -0.18
N SER A 2 -35.36 -2.38 -1.49
CA SER A 2 -34.19 -2.27 -2.36
C SER A 2 -33.82 -0.80 -2.49
N VAL A 3 -32.60 -0.43 -2.14
CA VAL A 3 -32.06 0.90 -2.46
C VAL A 3 -30.75 0.72 -3.21
N THR A 4 -30.84 0.75 -4.54
CA THR A 4 -29.70 0.96 -5.43
C THR A 4 -29.50 2.46 -5.52
N ILE A 5 -28.35 2.96 -5.04
CA ILE A 5 -27.95 4.35 -5.23
C ILE A 5 -26.98 4.39 -6.41
N GLN A 6 -27.53 4.72 -7.57
CA GLN A 6 -26.78 5.11 -8.75
C GLN A 6 -26.52 6.63 -8.65
N GLY A 7 -25.39 6.99 -8.06
CA GLY A 7 -24.90 8.38 -7.98
C GLY A 7 -23.86 8.61 -9.07
N ASN A 8 -24.24 9.35 -10.10
CA ASN A 8 -23.38 9.86 -11.15
C ASN A 8 -22.89 11.26 -10.73
N THR A 9 -21.58 11.44 -10.53
CA THR A 9 -20.97 12.77 -10.47
C THR A 9 -19.66 12.76 -11.23
N SER A 10 -19.63 13.58 -12.29
CA SER A 10 -18.48 13.89 -13.11
C SER A 10 -17.30 14.42 -12.29
N THR A 11 -16.13 13.86 -12.60
CA THR A 11 -14.79 14.48 -12.61
C THR A 11 -14.53 15.64 -11.65
N VAL A 12 -13.96 15.30 -10.50
CA VAL A 12 -12.95 16.15 -9.83
C VAL A 12 -11.63 15.40 -9.95
N ILE A 13 -10.67 16.02 -10.64
CA ILE A 13 -9.27 15.60 -10.61
C ILE A 13 -8.78 15.83 -9.18
N SER A 14 -8.86 14.80 -8.36
CA SER A 14 -8.15 14.69 -7.09
C SER A 14 -7.14 13.56 -7.24
N ASN A 15 -5.91 13.93 -7.56
CA ASN A 15 -4.76 13.05 -7.46
C ASN A 15 -4.80 12.34 -6.10
N ASN A 16 -4.74 11.01 -6.14
CA ASN A 16 -4.80 10.09 -5.01
C ASN A 16 -6.18 9.71 -4.47
N SER A 17 -7.16 9.50 -5.36
CA SER A 17 -8.35 8.71 -5.05
C SER A 17 -7.95 7.23 -4.94
N ALA A 18 -7.61 6.78 -3.72
CA ALA A 18 -7.77 5.36 -3.40
C ALA A 18 -9.27 5.04 -3.50
N PRO A 19 -9.70 3.96 -4.17
CA PRO A 19 -11.12 3.62 -4.21
C PRO A 19 -11.60 3.36 -2.78
N GLU A 20 -12.64 4.07 -2.36
CA GLU A 20 -13.33 3.96 -1.06
C GLU A 20 -14.10 2.64 -0.91
N GLY A 21 -13.40 1.52 -1.06
CA GLY A 21 -13.98 0.18 -0.96
C GLY A 21 -12.97 -0.96 -1.06
N THR A 22 -11.66 -0.69 -1.00
CA THR A 22 -10.66 -1.76 -1.05
C THR A 22 -10.39 -2.28 0.36
N SER A 23 -10.59 -3.58 0.55
CA SER A 23 -10.29 -4.32 1.79
C SER A 23 -8.95 -3.87 2.38
N GLU A 24 -8.83 -3.85 3.71
CA GLU A 24 -7.59 -3.44 4.42
C GLU A 24 -6.35 -4.17 3.87
N ILE A 25 -6.55 -5.43 3.48
CA ILE A 25 -5.61 -6.27 2.72
C ILE A 25 -5.15 -5.57 1.43
N ALA A 26 -6.07 -5.13 0.57
CA ALA A 26 -5.75 -4.47 -0.69
C ALA A 26 -5.06 -3.11 -0.50
N LYS A 27 -5.39 -2.37 0.57
CA LYS A 27 -4.66 -1.13 0.93
C LYS A 27 -3.20 -1.46 1.30
N ILE A 28 -2.98 -2.45 2.15
CA ILE A 28 -1.64 -2.86 2.59
C ILE A 28 -0.82 -3.42 1.42
N THR A 29 -1.40 -4.29 0.58
CA THR A 29 -0.73 -4.81 -0.62
C THR A 29 -0.31 -3.69 -1.56
N ARG A 30 -1.15 -2.67 -1.76
CA ARG A 30 -0.79 -1.51 -2.59
C ARG A 30 0.35 -0.70 -1.97
N GLN A 31 0.36 -0.50 -0.66
CA GLN A 31 1.45 0.19 0.02
C GLN A 31 2.79 -0.57 -0.10
N ILE A 32 2.77 -1.89 0.07
CA ILE A 32 3.95 -2.76 -0.14
C ILE A 32 4.49 -2.56 -1.56
N GLN A 33 3.61 -2.56 -2.57
CA GLN A 33 4.02 -2.40 -3.96
C GLN A 33 4.67 -1.05 -4.23
N VAL A 34 4.08 0.05 -3.72
CA VAL A 34 4.62 1.40 -3.85
C VAL A 34 5.98 1.52 -3.14
N LEU A 35 6.12 0.99 -1.92
CA LEU A 35 7.38 1.01 -1.18
C LEU A 35 8.46 0.16 -1.85
N THR A 36 8.09 -0.98 -2.43
CA THR A 36 9.01 -1.85 -3.18
C THR A 36 9.51 -1.15 -4.45
N GLU A 37 8.63 -0.45 -5.17
CA GLU A 37 9.03 0.37 -6.32
C GLU A 37 9.95 1.53 -5.89
N LYS A 38 9.62 2.19 -4.78
CA LYS A 38 10.47 3.24 -4.19
C LYS A 38 11.85 2.69 -3.81
N LEU A 39 11.93 1.48 -3.26
CA LEU A 39 13.18 0.81 -2.93
C LEU A 39 14.07 0.62 -4.16
N GLY A 40 13.49 0.18 -5.28
CA GLY A 40 14.21 0.06 -6.55
C GLY A 40 14.70 1.41 -7.08
N LYS A 41 13.89 2.47 -6.92
CA LYS A 41 14.21 3.84 -7.36
C LYS A 41 15.29 4.53 -6.50
N ILE A 42 15.42 4.19 -5.21
CA ILE A 42 16.46 4.75 -4.33
C ILE A 42 17.88 4.53 -4.90
N SER A 43 18.11 3.40 -5.57
CA SER A 43 19.40 3.13 -6.21
C SER A 43 19.71 4.16 -7.32
N SER A 44 18.68 4.52 -8.08
CA SER A 44 18.73 5.48 -9.19
C SER A 44 18.55 6.95 -8.76
N GLU A 45 18.24 7.22 -7.50
CA GLU A 45 18.01 8.59 -7.00
C GLU A 45 19.33 9.38 -7.03
N GLU A 46 19.42 10.40 -7.88
CA GLU A 46 20.55 11.31 -7.94
C GLU A 46 20.42 12.40 -6.87
N GLY A 47 21.53 12.74 -6.20
CA GLY A 47 21.55 13.72 -5.10
C GLY A 47 21.66 13.13 -3.70
N MET A 48 21.67 11.80 -3.55
CA MET A 48 21.96 11.13 -2.26
C MET A 48 23.30 10.41 -2.27
N THR A 49 23.97 10.46 -1.11
CA THR A 49 25.20 9.68 -0.89
C THR A 49 24.90 8.19 -0.80
N THR A 50 25.89 7.35 -1.11
CA THR A 50 25.76 5.88 -1.00
C THR A 50 25.29 5.43 0.38
N GLN A 51 25.70 6.14 1.44
CA GLN A 51 25.29 5.82 2.80
C GLN A 51 23.82 6.15 3.05
N GLN A 52 23.35 7.33 2.62
CA GLN A 52 21.93 7.70 2.71
C GLN A 52 21.05 6.74 1.91
N LYS A 53 21.50 6.32 0.72
CA LYS A 53 20.79 5.31 -0.08
C LYS A 53 20.65 3.99 0.64
N LYS A 54 21.73 3.49 1.26
CA LYS A 54 21.69 2.26 2.06
C LYS A 54 20.76 2.38 3.26
N GLU A 55 20.81 3.50 3.96
CA GLU A 55 19.98 3.73 5.14
C GLU A 55 18.49 3.86 4.78
N MET A 56 18.18 4.61 3.72
CA MET A 56 16.81 4.69 3.19
C MET A 56 16.32 3.36 2.67
N ALA A 57 17.17 2.60 1.97
CA ALA A 57 16.83 1.27 1.50
C ALA A 57 16.49 0.34 2.68
N ALA A 58 17.31 0.34 3.73
CA ALA A 58 17.06 -0.43 4.94
C ALA A 58 15.76 0.00 5.66
N LEU A 59 15.49 1.31 5.74
CA LEU A 59 14.26 1.82 6.35
C LEU A 59 13.02 1.40 5.55
N VAL A 60 13.05 1.55 4.23
CA VAL A 60 11.94 1.17 3.35
C VAL A 60 11.73 -0.35 3.38
N GLN A 61 12.80 -1.12 3.38
CA GLN A 61 12.73 -2.58 3.51
C GLN A 61 12.08 -3.01 4.83
N LYS A 62 12.47 -2.38 5.95
CA LYS A 62 11.83 -2.63 7.25
C LYS A 62 10.33 -2.27 7.26
N GLN A 63 9.94 -1.20 6.58
CA GLN A 63 8.52 -0.85 6.42
C GLN A 63 7.77 -1.88 5.58
N ILE A 64 8.37 -2.39 4.50
CA ILE A 64 7.78 -3.45 3.67
C ILE A 64 7.57 -4.72 4.49
N GLU A 65 8.56 -5.14 5.28
CA GLU A 65 8.44 -6.32 6.15
C GLU A 65 7.31 -6.16 7.18
N SER A 66 7.23 -4.98 7.82
CA SER A 66 6.16 -4.69 8.78
C SER A 66 4.77 -4.73 8.13
N LEU A 67 4.62 -4.23 6.91
CA LEU A 67 3.36 -4.29 6.17
C LEU A 67 3.02 -5.72 5.75
N TRP A 68 4.01 -6.52 5.35
CA TRP A 68 3.81 -7.95 5.05
C TRP A 68 3.29 -8.73 6.26
N ALA A 69 3.88 -8.51 7.43
CA ALA A 69 3.43 -9.14 8.67
C ALA A 69 1.98 -8.76 9.01
N GLN A 70 1.61 -7.49 8.82
CA GLN A 70 0.22 -7.03 9.00
C GLN A 70 -0.74 -7.68 7.99
N LEU A 71 -0.32 -7.81 6.73
CA LEU A 71 -1.11 -8.47 5.69
C LEU A 71 -1.35 -9.94 6.04
N GLU A 72 -0.32 -10.66 6.46
CA GLU A 72 -0.43 -12.06 6.86
C GLU A 72 -1.37 -12.23 8.06
N GLN A 73 -1.24 -11.36 9.06
CA GLN A 73 -2.13 -11.38 10.23
C GLN A 73 -3.59 -11.14 9.84
N LEU A 74 -3.85 -10.18 8.94
CA LEU A 74 -5.19 -9.91 8.42
C LEU A 74 -5.75 -11.10 7.63
N LEU A 75 -4.93 -11.75 6.80
CA LEU A 75 -5.32 -12.94 6.06
C LEU A 75 -5.64 -14.11 6.99
N ARG A 76 -4.86 -14.32 8.05
CA ARG A 76 -5.13 -15.32 9.09
C ARG A 76 -6.45 -15.05 9.81
N GLN A 77 -6.69 -13.82 10.24
CA GLN A 77 -7.96 -13.44 10.88
C GLN A 77 -9.17 -13.64 9.96
N GLN A 78 -9.02 -13.41 8.65
CA GLN A 78 -10.07 -13.68 7.66
C GLN A 78 -10.32 -15.17 7.47
N ALA A 79 -9.29 -16.01 7.58
CA ALA A 79 -9.42 -17.46 7.52
C ALA A 79 -10.11 -18.01 8.78
N GLU A 80 -9.70 -17.56 9.97
CA GLU A 80 -10.27 -17.99 11.26
C GLU A 80 -11.73 -17.55 11.44
N LYS A 81 -12.12 -16.39 10.90
CA LYS A 81 -13.53 -15.94 10.94
C LYS A 81 -14.47 -16.71 10.01
N LYS A 82 -13.95 -17.55 9.13
CA LYS A 82 -14.75 -18.34 8.17
C LYS A 82 -15.00 -19.78 8.63
N GLU A 83 -14.43 -20.21 9.75
CA GLU A 83 -14.71 -21.52 10.39
C GLU A 83 -15.76 -21.42 11.50
#